data_AF-A0A935LA22-F1
#
_entry.id   AF-A0A935LA22-F1
#
_cell.length_a   1.000
_cell.length_b   1.000
_cell.length_c   1.000
_cell.angle_alpha   90.00
_cell.angle_beta   90.00
_cell.angle_gamma   90.00
#
_symmetry.space_group_name_H-M   'P 1'
#
loop_
_entity.id
_entity.type
_entity.pdbx_description
1 polymer ?
#
loop_
_entity_poly.entity_id
_entity_poly.type
_entity_poly.pdbx_seq_one_letter_code
_entity_poly.pdbx_strand_id
1 'polypeptide(L)'
;MSDTGERNQKAAEVDGLLLTLANDRLQLLLPLAAVAEILEDAPLPAQAPTSQPWLHGWLSWRGREIPLLAYEGIAGGRPWGTRSASGLRSSTPSARRPARGFTGSRSGSCPDHCA
;
A
#
# COMPACT_ATOMS: atom_id res chain seq x y z
N MET A 1 20.85 45.88 38.07
CA MET A 1 19.60 46.18 37.34
C MET A 1 19.75 45.52 35.98
N SER A 2 19.20 44.33 35.81
CA SER A 2 19.29 43.57 34.57
C SER A 2 17.91 43.59 33.94
N ASP A 3 17.77 44.41 32.90
CA ASP A 3 16.57 44.51 32.08
C ASP A 3 16.35 43.16 31.38
N THR A 4 15.42 42.38 31.91
CA THR A 4 14.96 41.14 31.27
C THR A 4 13.86 41.55 30.29
N GLY A 5 14.27 42.02 29.12
CA GLY A 5 13.36 42.33 28.04
C GLY A 5 12.60 41.08 27.61
N GLU A 6 11.33 40.99 27.99
CA GLU A 6 10.39 40.00 27.50
C GLU A 6 10.25 40.17 25.98
N ARG A 7 10.84 39.24 25.21
CA ARG A 7 10.57 39.13 23.77
C ARG A 7 9.17 38.54 23.58
N ASN A 8 8.15 39.39 23.69
CA ASN A 8 6.84 39.10 23.15
C ASN A 8 6.88 39.29 21.63
N GLN A 9 7.55 38.37 20.92
CA GLN A 9 7.46 38.30 19.47
C GLN A 9 6.06 37.81 19.12
N LYS A 10 5.20 38.73 18.70
CA LYS A 10 3.85 38.44 18.22
C LYS A 10 3.97 37.41 17.08
N ALA A 11 3.65 36.15 17.35
CA ALA A 11 3.63 35.12 16.32
C ALA A 11 2.66 35.55 15.22
N ALA A 12 3.09 35.45 13.96
CA ALA A 12 2.22 35.74 12.84
C ALA A 12 1.02 34.77 12.86
N GLU A 13 -0.18 35.31 12.67
CA GLU A 13 -1.39 34.50 12.52
C GLU A 13 -1.33 33.74 11.18
N VAL A 14 -1.72 32.47 11.20
CA VAL A 14 -1.65 31.58 10.03
C VAL A 14 -2.99 30.86 9.89
N ASP A 15 -3.66 31.08 8.76
CA ASP A 15 -4.87 30.34 8.40
C ASP A 15 -4.53 28.86 8.19
N GLY A 16 -5.39 27.98 8.70
CA GLY A 16 -5.18 26.54 8.69
C GLY A 16 -6.40 25.74 8.27
N LEU A 17 -6.14 24.56 7.72
CA LEU A 17 -7.11 23.52 7.42
C LEU A 17 -6.97 22.40 8.45
N LEU A 18 -8.07 22.05 9.11
CA LEU A 18 -8.13 20.93 10.06
C LEU A 18 -8.94 19.79 9.44
N LEU A 19 -8.30 18.64 9.25
CA LEU A 19 -8.90 17.45 8.64
C LEU A 19 -8.96 16.30 9.65
N THR A 20 -10.08 15.58 9.67
CA THR A 20 -10.23 14.34 10.41
C THR A 20 -9.87 13.16 9.50
N LEU A 21 -8.96 12.30 9.96
CA LEU A 21 -8.50 11.12 9.22
C LEU A 21 -9.28 9.85 9.62
N ALA A 22 -8.97 8.72 8.99
CA ALA A 22 -9.79 7.49 8.95
C ALA A 22 -10.16 6.82 10.29
N ASN A 23 -9.69 7.29 11.43
CA ASN A 23 -9.94 6.70 12.75
C ASN A 23 -10.50 7.68 13.80
N ASP A 24 -11.01 8.85 13.38
CA ASP A 24 -11.57 9.96 14.19
C ASP A 24 -10.68 10.52 15.30
N ARG A 25 -9.55 9.86 15.57
CA ARG A 25 -8.58 10.16 16.62
C ARG A 25 -7.36 10.89 16.09
N LEU A 26 -7.14 10.85 14.78
CA LEU A 26 -6.02 11.53 14.14
C LEU A 26 -6.53 12.75 13.37
N GLN A 27 -6.09 13.92 13.81
CA GLN A 27 -6.36 15.19 13.17
C GLN A 27 -5.11 15.68 12.44
N LEU A 28 -5.28 16.15 11.22
CA LEU A 28 -4.24 16.75 10.40
C LEU A 28 -4.48 18.25 10.30
N LEU A 29 -3.58 19.05 10.85
CA LEU A 29 -3.58 20.51 10.73
C LEU A 29 -2.55 20.93 9.69
N LEU A 30 -2.98 21.67 8.67
CA LEU A 30 -2.12 22.18 7.60
C LEU A 30 -2.28 23.69 7.47
N PRO A 31 -1.20 24.48 7.34
CA PRO A 31 -1.31 25.86 6.90
C PRO A 31 -2.00 25.93 5.53
N LEU A 32 -2.98 26.81 5.37
CA LEU A 32 -3.69 26.94 4.10
C LEU A 32 -2.73 27.35 2.97
N ALA A 33 -1.72 28.18 3.29
CA ALA A 33 -0.68 28.58 2.36
C ALA A 33 0.21 27.43 1.84
N ALA A 34 0.21 26.27 2.52
CA ALA A 34 0.92 25.06 2.07
C ALA A 34 0.05 24.16 1.18
N VAL A 35 -1.25 24.42 1.08
CA VAL A 35 -2.18 23.63 0.27
C VAL A 35 -2.19 24.20 -1.15
N ALA A 36 -1.73 23.40 -2.11
CA ALA A 36 -1.77 23.79 -3.51
C ALA A 36 -3.16 23.63 -4.14
N GLU A 37 -3.85 22.52 -3.84
CA GLU A 37 -5.15 22.16 -4.44
C GLU A 37 -5.84 21.11 -3.55
N ILE A 38 -7.17 21.06 -3.58
CA ILE A 38 -7.97 20.02 -2.96
C ILE A 38 -8.66 19.25 -4.08
N LEU A 39 -8.49 17.93 -4.10
CA LEU A 39 -9.05 17.04 -5.12
C LEU A 39 -10.11 16.15 -4.48
N GLU A 40 -11.33 16.18 -5.02
CA GLU A 40 -12.42 15.29 -4.57
C GLU A 40 -12.26 13.88 -5.15
N ASP A 41 -11.85 13.78 -6.42
CA ASP A 41 -11.68 12.52 -7.13
C ASP A 41 -10.30 12.49 -7.80
N ALA A 42 -9.29 12.04 -7.04
CA ALA A 42 -7.95 11.83 -7.55
C ALA A 42 -7.78 10.35 -7.95
N PRO A 43 -7.21 10.04 -9.13
CA PRO A 43 -6.93 8.66 -9.50
C PRO A 43 -5.91 8.07 -8.50
N LEU A 44 -6.35 7.09 -7.72
CA LEU A 44 -5.48 6.37 -6.79
C LEU A 44 -4.50 5.52 -7.60
N PRO A 45 -3.18 5.72 -7.45
CA PRO A 45 -2.21 4.83 -8.06
C PRO A 45 -2.38 3.42 -7.49
N ALA A 46 -2.10 2.41 -8.31
CA ALA A 46 -1.95 1.06 -7.79
C ALA A 46 -0.90 1.10 -6.68
N GLN A 47 -1.24 0.55 -5.50
CA GLN A 47 -0.32 0.57 -4.36
C GLN A 47 1.02 0.02 -4.82
N ALA A 48 2.04 0.89 -4.80
CA ALA A 48 3.38 0.42 -5.07
C ALA A 48 3.72 -0.59 -3.95
N PRO A 49 4.36 -1.73 -4.27
CA PRO A 49 4.86 -2.65 -3.26
C PRO A 49 6.04 -2.00 -2.54
N THR A 50 5.77 -0.97 -1.75
CA THR A 50 6.76 -0.28 -0.93
C THR A 50 6.72 -0.91 0.46
N SER A 51 7.87 -0.98 1.11
CA SER A 51 7.98 -1.45 2.49
C SER A 51 7.43 -0.43 3.50
N GLN A 52 7.04 0.77 3.04
CA GLN A 52 6.69 1.89 3.89
C GLN A 52 5.18 2.13 3.88
N PRO A 53 4.48 1.99 5.02
CA PRO A 53 3.03 2.12 5.08
C PRO A 53 2.52 3.53 4.73
N TRP A 54 3.38 4.54 4.76
CA TRP A 54 3.06 5.93 4.43
C TRP A 54 3.20 6.28 2.95
N LEU A 55 3.81 5.46 2.10
CA LEU A 55 3.98 5.75 0.67
C LEU A 55 3.07 4.86 -0.18
N HIS A 56 2.00 5.44 -0.73
CA HIS A 56 1.01 4.71 -1.53
C HIS A 56 1.41 4.59 -3.01
N GLY A 57 2.24 5.49 -3.51
CA GLY A 57 2.73 5.46 -4.89
C GLY A 57 3.02 6.86 -5.41
N TRP A 58 2.87 7.02 -6.73
CA TRP A 58 3.08 8.28 -7.45
C TRP A 58 1.81 8.64 -8.21
N LEU A 59 1.38 9.90 -8.07
CA LEU A 59 0.24 10.49 -8.76
C LEU A 59 0.76 11.35 -9.91
N SER A 60 0.33 11.05 -11.14
CA SER A 60 0.57 11.91 -12.28
C SER A 60 -0.42 13.07 -12.26
N TRP A 61 0.04 14.27 -11.93
CA TRP A 61 -0.79 15.48 -11.84
C TRP A 61 -0.18 16.61 -12.67
N ARG A 62 -0.92 17.09 -13.68
CA ARG A 62 -0.47 18.16 -14.61
C ARG A 62 0.94 17.91 -15.18
N GLY A 63 1.23 16.67 -15.55
CA GLY A 63 2.53 16.27 -16.13
C GLY A 63 3.67 16.20 -15.12
N ARG A 64 3.38 16.18 -13.81
CA ARG A 64 4.36 15.95 -12.74
C ARG A 64 4.01 14.71 -11.95
N GLU A 65 5.01 13.93 -11.62
CA GLU A 65 4.88 12.81 -10.69
C GLU A 65 5.02 13.34 -9.26
N ILE A 66 3.92 13.27 -8.51
CA ILE A 66 3.84 13.72 -7.12
C ILE A 66 3.69 12.49 -6.22
N PRO A 67 4.50 12.34 -5.15
CA PRO A 67 4.37 11.21 -4.25
C PRO A 67 3.02 11.27 -3.49
N LEU A 68 2.28 10.17 -3.51
CA LEU A 68 1.05 10.03 -2.74
C LEU A 68 1.37 9.44 -1.36
N LEU A 69 1.18 10.26 -0.33
CA LEU A 69 1.46 9.90 1.06
C LEU A 69 0.17 9.66 1.85
N ALA A 70 0.20 8.71 2.77
CA ALA A 70 -0.83 8.52 3.78
C ALA A 70 -0.32 8.97 5.16
N TYR A 71 -0.91 10.05 5.67
CA TYR A 71 -0.55 10.63 6.96
C TYR A 71 -0.81 9.67 8.13
N GLU A 72 -1.81 8.79 8.01
CA GLU A 72 -2.08 7.73 8.99
C GLU A 72 -0.88 6.79 9.12
N GLY A 73 -0.27 6.40 8.00
CA GLY A 73 0.92 5.55 7.98
C GLY A 73 2.14 6.23 8.62
N ILE A 74 2.27 7.55 8.47
CA ILE A 74 3.34 8.34 9.09
C ILE A 74 3.14 8.37 10.62
N ALA A 75 1.89 8.56 11.05
CA ALA A 75 1.52 8.55 12.47
C ALA A 75 1.55 7.13 13.10
N GLY A 76 1.98 6.10 12.38
CA GLY A 76 2.02 4.71 12.84
C GLY A 76 0.67 4.01 12.85
N GLY A 77 -0.37 4.66 12.35
CA GLY A 77 -1.69 4.08 12.11
C GLY A 77 -1.72 3.22 10.84
N ARG A 78 -2.80 2.47 10.68
CA ARG A 78 -3.09 1.77 9.43
C ARG A 78 -3.77 2.74 8.47
N PRO A 79 -3.20 3.00 7.28
CA PRO A 79 -3.89 3.76 6.24
C PRO A 79 -5.19 3.08 5.86
N TRP A 80 -6.20 3.87 5.50
CA TRP A 80 -7.42 3.35 4.91
C TRP A 80 -7.07 2.58 3.63
N GLY A 81 -7.77 1.47 3.37
CA GLY A 81 -7.47 0.62 2.20
C GLY A 81 -6.30 -0.37 2.36
N THR A 82 -5.48 -0.27 3.42
CA THR A 82 -4.57 -1.37 3.81
C THR A 82 -5.35 -2.51 4.45
N ARG A 83 -6.15 -3.22 3.64
CA ARG A 83 -6.52 -4.59 4.00
C ARG A 83 -5.22 -5.35 4.04
N SER A 84 -4.74 -5.68 5.24
CA SER A 84 -3.71 -6.71 5.37
C SER A 84 -4.20 -7.88 4.53
N ALA A 85 -3.40 -8.32 3.56
CA ALA A 85 -3.54 -9.63 2.97
C ALA A 85 -3.26 -10.66 4.07
N SER A 86 -4.13 -10.72 5.06
CA SER A 86 -4.07 -11.66 6.15
C SER A 86 -4.64 -12.95 5.58
N GLY A 87 -3.74 -13.77 5.05
CA GLY A 87 -4.04 -15.15 4.67
C GLY A 87 -4.10 -15.41 3.17
N LEU A 88 -2.99 -15.23 2.45
CA LEU A 88 -2.68 -16.22 1.42
C LEU A 88 -1.98 -17.40 2.11
N ARG A 89 -2.76 -18.26 2.77
CA ARG A 89 -2.28 -19.61 3.08
C ARG A 89 -2.18 -20.32 1.73
N SER A 90 -0.97 -20.47 1.22
CA SER A 90 -0.69 -21.45 0.17
C SER A 90 -0.94 -22.83 0.77
N SER A 91 -2.18 -23.31 0.70
CA SER A 91 -2.42 -24.75 0.77
C SER A 91 -1.84 -25.34 -0.51
N THR A 92 -0.55 -25.66 -0.47
CA THR A 92 0.02 -26.55 -1.48
C THR A 92 -0.81 -27.84 -1.43
N PRO A 93 -1.41 -28.28 -2.54
CA PRO A 93 -1.97 -29.62 -2.57
C PRO A 93 -0.78 -30.57 -2.39
N SER A 94 -0.72 -31.23 -1.24
CA SER A 94 0.24 -32.30 -0.98
C SER A 94 0.09 -33.32 -2.10
N ALA A 95 1.11 -33.39 -2.97
CA ALA A 95 1.19 -34.36 -4.04
C ALA A 95 1.02 -35.75 -3.43
N ARG A 96 -0.12 -36.39 -3.68
CA ARG A 96 -0.31 -37.82 -3.40
C ARG A 96 0.78 -38.57 -4.15
N ARG A 97 1.70 -39.17 -3.39
CA ARG A 97 2.70 -40.11 -3.91
C ARG A 97 2.03 -41.23 -4.72
N PRO A 98 2.69 -41.72 -5.77
CA PRO A 98 2.10 -42.60 -6.77
C PRO A 98 1.86 -44.01 -6.21
N ALA A 99 0.71 -44.60 -6.57
CA ALA A 99 0.50 -46.02 -6.41
C ALA A 99 1.40 -46.77 -7.40
N ARG A 100 2.35 -47.54 -6.88
CA ARG A 100 3.17 -48.47 -7.67
C ARG A 100 2.25 -49.58 -8.19
N GLY A 101 1.87 -49.49 -9.46
CA GLY A 101 1.19 -50.54 -10.20
C GLY A 101 2.22 -51.50 -10.80
N PHE A 102 2.09 -52.75 -10.39
CA PHE A 102 2.92 -53.92 -10.65
C PHE A 102 3.18 -54.21 -12.14
N THR A 103 4.35 -54.79 -12.41
CA THR A 103 4.82 -55.25 -13.73
C THR A 103 3.93 -56.36 -14.32
N GLY A 104 3.58 -56.22 -15.60
CA GLY A 104 2.97 -57.29 -16.39
C GLY A 104 3.69 -57.40 -17.74
N SER A 105 4.73 -58.24 -17.79
CA SER A 105 5.34 -58.70 -19.03
C SER A 105 4.38 -59.66 -19.73
N ARG A 106 3.93 -59.32 -20.94
CA ARG A 106 3.46 -60.30 -21.92
C ARG A 106 4.11 -60.00 -23.27
N SER A 107 5.13 -60.80 -23.54
CA SER A 107 5.63 -61.15 -24.85
C SER A 107 4.49 -61.58 -25.78
N GLY A 108 4.44 -61.02 -26.99
CA GLY A 108 3.59 -61.47 -28.09
C GLY A 108 4.07 -60.83 -29.38
N SER A 109 4.68 -61.64 -30.23
CA SER A 109 5.42 -61.30 -31.45
C SER A 109 4.58 -60.66 -32.56
N CYS A 110 5.23 -59.83 -33.40
CA CYS A 110 4.80 -59.46 -34.76
C CYS A 110 4.71 -60.72 -35.67
N PRO A 111 3.96 -60.70 -36.80
CA PRO A 111 4.47 -60.05 -38.02
C PRO A 111 3.44 -59.35 -38.94
N ASP A 112 3.99 -58.37 -39.67
CA ASP A 112 3.85 -58.01 -41.10
C ASP A 112 2.50 -57.89 -41.81
N HIS A 113 2.35 -56.70 -42.42
CA HIS A 113 1.78 -56.38 -43.74
C HIS A 113 0.41 -56.95 -44.14
N CYS A 114 -0.53 -56.03 -44.47
CA CYS A 114 -1.26 -56.09 -45.73
C CYS A 114 -1.84 -54.70 -46.10
N ALA A 115 -1.59 -54.35 -47.37
CA ALA A 115 -2.20 -53.38 -48.30
C ALA A 115 -3.25 -52.38 -47.81
#